data_AF-A0AAV6AW23-F1
#
_entry.id   AF-A0AAV6AW23-F1
#
_cell.length_a   1.000
_cell.length_b   1.000
_cell.length_c   1.000
_cell.angle_alpha   90.00
_cell.angle_beta   90.00
_cell.angle_gamma   90.00
#
_symmetry.space_group_name_H-M   'P 1'
#
loop_
_entity.id
_entity.type
_entity.pdbx_description
1 polymer ?
#
loop_
_entity_poly.entity_id
_entity_poly.type
_entity_poly.pdbx_seq_one_letter_code
_entity_poly.pdbx_strand_id
1 'polypeptide(L)' 'MAQNEDKLKRTLAGFAVLLTTATEMVRAKGTKPALLDAYDDASDQIIDGLRGNGIPDDQLQGIHKALARLRLAFEEQKS' A
#
# COMPACT_ATOMS: atom_id res chain seq x y z
N MET A 1 16.60 13.41 14.45
CA MET A 1 17.07 12.41 13.47
C MET A 1 16.36 11.06 13.67
N ALA A 2 16.33 10.48 14.88
CA ALA A 2 15.67 9.19 15.15
C ALA A 2 14.19 9.09 14.70
N GLN A 3 13.37 10.12 14.94
CA GLN A 3 11.95 10.10 14.59
C GLN A 3 11.67 10.01 13.08
N ASN A 4 12.58 10.51 12.23
CA ASN A 4 12.43 10.40 10.77
C ASN A 4 12.83 8.99 10.28
N GLU A 5 13.81 8.39 10.95
CA GLU A 5 14.27 7.03 10.67
C GLU A 5 13.20 5.98 11.00
N ASP A 6 12.50 6.14 12.13
CA ASP A 6 11.41 5.24 12.52
C ASP A 6 10.22 5.32 11.56
N LYS A 7 9.88 6.54 11.11
CA LYS A 7 8.83 6.74 10.09
C LYS A 7 9.22 6.09 8.76
N LEU A 8 10.46 6.28 8.31
CA LEU A 8 10.95 5.67 7.08
C LEU A 8 10.95 4.14 7.16
N LYS A 9 11.39 3.55 8.28
CA LYS A 9 11.31 2.10 8.53
C LYS A 9 9.87 1.60 8.45
N ARG A 10 8.92 2.34 9.02
CA ARG A 10 7.50 2.00 8.96
C ARG A 10 6.95 2.07 7.53
N THR A 11 7.32 3.10 6.75
CA THR A 11 6.94 3.19 5.33
C THR A 11 7.49 2.00 4.54
N LEU A 12 8.76 1.64 4.74
CA LEU A 12 9.41 0.51 4.06
C LEU A 12 8.73 -0.82 4.41
N ALA A 13 8.36 -1.01 5.67
CA ALA A 13 7.57 -2.18 6.09
C ALA A 13 6.20 -2.23 5.39
N GLY A 14 5.52 -1.08 5.25
CA GLY A 14 4.26 -0.98 4.50
C GLY A 14 4.42 -1.41 3.04
N PHE A 15 5.49 -0.98 2.36
CA PHE A 15 5.80 -1.43 1.00
C PHE A 15 6.03 -2.94 0.90
N ALA A 16 6.75 -3.53 1.87
CA ALA A 16 7.00 -4.97 1.88
C ALA A 16 5.71 -5.78 2.03
N VAL A 17 4.78 -5.33 2.90
CA VAL A 17 3.46 -5.95 3.06
C VAL A 17 2.65 -5.80 1.77
N LEU A 18 2.55 -4.58 1.22
CA LEU A 18 1.83 -4.32 -0.02
C LEU A 18 2.30 -5.23 -1.17
N LEU A 19 3.62 -5.35 -1.35
CA LEU A 19 4.22 -6.20 -2.40
C LEU A 19 3.93 -7.69 -2.16
N THR A 20 4.01 -8.15 -0.92
CA THR A 20 3.69 -9.53 -0.54
C THR A 20 2.23 -9.84 -0.88
N THR A 21 1.31 -9.00 -0.41
CA THR A 21 -0.12 -9.17 -0.59
C THR A 21 -0.51 -9.11 -2.06
N ALA A 22 0.03 -8.15 -2.82
CA ALA A 22 -0.18 -8.06 -4.27
C ALA A 22 0.33 -9.33 -5.00
N THR A 23 1.50 -9.83 -4.61
CA THR A 23 2.06 -11.07 -5.19
C THR A 23 1.18 -12.28 -4.88
N GLU A 24 0.66 -12.37 -3.66
CA GLU A 24 -0.26 -13.43 -3.27
C GLU A 24 -1.59 -13.35 -4.01
N MET A 25 -2.15 -12.15 -4.19
CA MET A 25 -3.37 -11.95 -4.99
C MET A 25 -3.17 -12.40 -6.45
N VAL A 26 -2.03 -12.05 -7.07
CA VAL A 26 -1.68 -12.53 -8.42
C VAL A 26 -1.57 -14.05 -8.47
N ARG A 27 -0.91 -14.67 -7.49
CA ARG A 27 -0.71 -16.13 -7.45
C ARG A 27 -1.99 -16.90 -7.17
N ALA A 28 -2.86 -16.37 -6.32
CA ALA A 28 -4.10 -17.03 -5.92
C ALA A 28 -5.15 -17.10 -7.04
N LYS A 29 -4.95 -16.40 -8.17
CA LYS A 29 -5.92 -16.25 -9.28
C LYS A 29 -7.31 -15.83 -8.77
N GLY A 30 -7.34 -15.06 -7.69
CA GLY A 30 -8.58 -14.71 -7.01
C GLY A 30 -8.31 -13.90 -5.76
N THR A 31 -9.16 -12.91 -5.53
CA THR A 31 -9.09 -12.00 -4.38
C THR A 31 -9.69 -12.64 -3.14
N LYS A 32 -8.86 -12.76 -2.09
CA LYS A 32 -9.31 -13.11 -0.73
C LYS A 32 -9.60 -11.82 0.04
N PRO A 33 -10.76 -11.69 0.72
CA PRO A 33 -11.08 -10.48 1.49
C PRO A 33 -9.97 -10.06 2.45
N ALA A 34 -9.39 -11.01 3.20
CA ALA A 34 -8.28 -10.75 4.12
C ALA A 34 -7.01 -10.17 3.45
N LEU A 35 -6.78 -10.47 2.16
CA LEU A 35 -5.67 -9.88 1.41
C LEU A 35 -6.01 -8.45 0.96
N LEU A 36 -7.26 -8.15 0.64
CA LEU A 36 -7.68 -6.78 0.35
C LEU A 36 -7.58 -5.89 1.60
N ASP A 37 -8.00 -6.42 2.76
CA ASP A 37 -7.87 -5.70 4.03
C ASP A 37 -6.39 -5.41 4.35
N ALA A 38 -5.52 -6.41 4.21
CA ALA A 38 -4.07 -6.23 4.42
C ALA A 38 -3.43 -5.29 3.39
N TYR A 39 -3.98 -5.22 2.16
CA TYR A 39 -3.56 -4.27 1.14
C TYR A 39 -3.93 -2.83 1.51
N ASP A 40 -5.15 -2.64 2.01
CA ASP A 40 -5.67 -1.34 2.42
C ASP A 40 -4.89 -0.80 3.62
N ASP A 41 -4.67 -1.62 4.66
CA ASP A 41 -3.85 -1.27 5.83
C ASP A 41 -2.41 -0.89 5.43
N ALA A 42 -1.80 -1.66 4.52
CA ALA A 42 -0.46 -1.37 4.03
C ALA A 42 -0.40 -0.07 3.21
N SER A 43 -1.44 0.20 2.42
CA SER A 43 -1.58 1.42 1.63
C SER A 43 -1.65 2.65 2.53
N ASP A 44 -2.48 2.61 3.58
CA ASP A 44 -2.60 3.68 4.56
C ASP A 44 -1.29 3.92 5.30
N GLN A 45 -0.61 2.85 5.72
CA GLN A 45 0.69 2.94 6.37
C GLN A 45 1.76 3.59 5.47
N ILE A 46 1.75 3.31 4.16
CA ILE A 46 2.65 3.95 3.20
C ILE A 46 2.34 5.45 3.09
N ILE A 47 1.07 5.82 2.92
CA ILE A 47 0.66 7.22 2.75
C ILE A 47 0.98 8.04 4.00
N ASP A 48 0.64 7.54 5.17
CA ASP A 48 0.92 8.21 6.45
C ASP A 48 2.42 8.30 6.72
N GLY A 49 3.17 7.25 6.39
CA GLY A 49 4.62 7.24 6.48
C GLY A 49 5.27 8.28 5.58
N LEU A 50 4.84 8.37 4.31
CA LEU A 50 5.36 9.35 3.35
C LEU A 50 4.97 10.78 3.74
N ARG A 51 3.71 11.03 4.16
CA ARG A 51 3.27 12.31 4.71
C ARG A 51 4.13 12.71 5.92
N GLY A 52 4.37 11.75 6.82
CA GLY A 52 5.20 11.94 8.00
C GLY A 52 6.67 12.26 7.71
N ASN A 53 7.16 11.97 6.50
CA ASN A 53 8.50 12.27 6.00
C ASN A 53 8.56 13.58 5.18
N GLY A 54 7.46 14.34 5.11
CA GLY A 54 7.43 15.65 4.45
C GLY A 54 7.19 15.59 2.94
N ILE A 55 6.68 14.46 2.42
CA ILE A 55 6.24 14.40 1.02
C ILE A 55 4.99 15.28 0.84
N PRO A 56 4.97 16.18 -0.15
CA PRO A 56 3.82 17.03 -0.44
C PRO A 56 2.55 16.25 -0.82
N ASP A 57 1.38 16.77 -0.43
CA ASP A 57 0.07 16.10 -0.65
C ASP A 57 -0.26 15.86 -2.13
N ASP A 58 0.20 16.72 -3.05
CA ASP A 58 0.01 16.54 -4.50
C ASP A 58 0.76 15.30 -5.02
N GLN A 59 1.94 15.03 -4.48
CA GLN A 59 2.70 13.82 -4.79
C GLN A 59 2.07 12.58 -4.13
N LEU A 60 1.59 12.70 -2.89
CA LEU A 60 0.86 11.63 -2.19
C LEU A 60 -0.43 11.25 -2.93
N GLN A 61 -1.13 12.22 -3.52
CA GLN A 61 -2.34 11.96 -4.29
C GLN A 61 -2.06 11.06 -5.50
N GLY A 62 -0.90 11.20 -6.14
CA GLY A 62 -0.47 10.32 -7.23
C GLY A 62 -0.30 8.86 -6.76
N ILE A 63 0.33 8.66 -5.60
CA ILE A 63 0.55 7.34 -5.01
C ILE A 63 -0.77 6.72 -4.58
N HIS A 64 -1.63 7.48 -3.88
CA HIS A 64 -2.96 7.02 -3.46
C HIS A 64 -3.82 6.58 -4.65
N LYS A 65 -3.80 7.34 -5.76
CA LYS A 65 -4.49 6.95 -7.01
C LYS A 65 -3.93 5.67 -7.62
N ALA A 66 -2.61 5.47 -7.58
CA ALA A 66 -1.98 4.26 -8.10
C ALA A 66 -2.37 3.02 -7.28
N LEU A 67 -2.37 3.13 -5.94
CA LEU A 67 -2.78 2.08 -5.02
C LEU A 67 -4.26 1.73 -5.22
N ALA A 68 -5.14 2.73 -5.29
CA ALA A 68 -6.56 2.51 -5.54
C ALA A 68 -6.84 1.80 -6.88
N ARG A 69 -6.11 2.16 -7.95
CA ARG A 69 -6.21 1.47 -9.25
C ARG A 69 -5.76 0.02 -9.18
N LEU A 70 -4.68 -0.26 -8.48
CA LEU A 70 -4.16 -1.62 -8.33
C LEU A 70 -5.13 -2.48 -7.51
N ARG A 71 -5.73 -1.92 -6.46
CA ARG A 71 -6.79 -2.56 -5.68
C ARG A 71 -8.00 -2.93 -6.54
N LEU A 72 -8.51 -1.99 -7.34
CA LEU A 72 -9.63 -2.22 -8.26
C LEU A 72 -9.31 -3.35 -9.25
N ALA A 73 -8.10 -3.37 -9.82
CA ALA A 73 -7.69 -4.43 -10.74
C ALA A 73 -7.73 -5.83 -10.08
N PHE A 74 -7.43 -5.94 -8.78
CA PHE A 74 -7.53 -7.19 -8.04
C PHE A 74 -8.98 -7.60 -7.75
N GLU A 75 -9.86 -6.64 -7.51
CA GLU A 75 -11.31 -6.90 -7.34
C GLU A 75 -11.97 -7.31 -8.65
N GLU A 76 -11.62 -6.66 -9.76
CA GLU A 76 -12.13 -6.95 -11.10
C GLU A 76 -11.65 -8.32 -11.62
N GLN A 77 -10.51 -8.83 -11.13
CA GLN A 77 -10.00 -10.16 -11.49
C GLN A 77 -10.95 -11.32 -11.14
N LYS A 78 -12.02 -11.05 -10.38
CA LYS A 78 -13.09 -11.97 -10.02
C LYS A 78 -14.26 -12.02 -11.03
N SER A 79 -14.36 -11.08 -11.97
CA SER A 79 -15.37 -11.10 -13.05
C SER A 79 -14.91 -11.93 -14.24
#